data_AF-A0A1B6KVX8-F1
#
_entry.id   AF-A0A1B6KVX8-F1
#
_cell.length_a   1.000
_cell.length_b   1.000
_cell.length_c   1.000
_cell.angle_alpha   90.00
_cell.angle_beta   90.00
_cell.angle_gamma   90.00
#
_symmetry.space_group_name_H-M   'P 1'
#
loop_
_entity.id
_entity.type
_entity.pdbx_description
1 polymer ?
#
loop_
_entity_poly.entity_id
_entity_poly.type
_entity_poly.pdbx_seq_one_letter_code
_entity_poly.pdbx_strand_id
1 'polypeptide(L)'
;HLSPSPPCSSGFSRAPFPLTAHSLPPSPSPLSASLQYEQLSRVVLNKKLPSESDIEKYAQDNLNIHKKGIFRKKFSIRDMLSWSKDPIRKPMLVLSDKSLKKDAVEMFKLVQIYMSDRKAKLGMSLNSVALEICNYGYSKPALRDELYIQICRQTTENPRRESLRRGWELLAICLSFFPPSPKFQTYLDSYMNRHRDPNFDFPEVGKWPIHVQVSHYASVACKRLERGGEGGKRPPRKPTLEEIDQVRLQIFRPSMFGSTLQEVMALQKERFPHYKLPWIQTTLSDEVLRLQGAQTEGIFRVSADVDEVMSMKMQLDRWERPTDWTDAHTPASLLKLWYRELYEPLIPDTMYNECIQHHDNPIRAIQIVDSLPDINRLVLSYLVRFLQIFARSEVVQQTKMDASNLAMVIAPNCLRCMSHDPRIIFDNARKEMAFMRTLIQYLDTNYIEGVV
;
A
#
# COMPACT_ATOMS: atom_id res chain seq x y z
N HIS A 1 87.40 16.41 15.84
CA HIS A 1 86.42 17.50 16.04
C HIS A 1 85.13 17.13 15.31
N LEU A 2 84.10 16.82 16.11
CA LEU A 2 82.64 17.02 15.91
C LEU A 2 82.04 16.80 14.51
N SER A 3 81.38 15.63 14.36
CA SER A 3 79.97 15.32 13.98
C SER A 3 79.01 16.47 13.53
N PRO A 4 77.77 16.19 13.04
CA PRO A 4 77.11 14.88 12.83
C PRO A 4 76.27 14.69 11.51
N SER A 5 76.19 13.41 11.12
CA SER A 5 75.03 12.50 10.98
C SER A 5 73.70 12.84 10.21
N PRO A 6 73.05 11.79 9.59
CA PRO A 6 71.77 11.79 8.84
C PRO A 6 70.57 11.35 9.77
N PRO A 7 69.45 10.65 9.41
CA PRO A 7 68.81 10.17 8.16
C PRO A 7 67.22 10.27 8.11
N CYS A 8 66.58 9.51 7.21
CA CYS A 8 65.13 9.25 7.00
C CYS A 8 64.20 9.11 8.23
N SER A 9 62.92 9.54 8.10
CA SER A 9 61.69 8.75 8.42
C SER A 9 60.35 9.56 8.37
N SER A 10 59.30 8.85 7.97
CA SER A 10 57.82 8.97 8.13
C SER A 10 57.14 10.14 8.87
N GLY A 11 55.94 10.55 8.42
CA GLY A 11 54.92 11.20 9.27
C GLY A 11 53.72 11.83 8.54
N PHE A 12 52.49 11.49 8.97
CA PHE A 12 51.16 11.97 8.54
C PHE A 12 50.90 13.49 8.77
N SER A 13 50.01 14.13 7.97
CA SER A 13 48.68 14.68 8.39
C SER A 13 48.18 15.93 7.60
N ARG A 14 46.88 15.87 7.20
CA ARG A 14 45.80 16.91 7.05
C ARG A 14 45.76 18.00 5.94
N ALA A 15 44.78 17.79 5.02
CA ALA A 15 43.68 18.66 4.51
C ALA A 15 43.97 20.00 3.76
N PRO A 16 43.04 20.62 2.97
CA PRO A 16 41.63 20.28 2.64
C PRO A 16 41.23 20.30 1.13
N PHE A 17 40.01 19.81 0.83
CA PHE A 17 39.31 19.84 -0.47
C PHE A 17 38.67 21.20 -0.81
N PRO A 18 38.59 21.62 -2.09
CA PRO A 18 37.68 22.67 -2.53
C PRO A 18 36.34 22.12 -3.04
N LEU A 19 35.25 22.65 -2.47
CA LEU A 19 33.87 22.59 -2.97
C LEU A 19 33.72 23.53 -4.17
N THR A 20 33.22 23.04 -5.30
CA THR A 20 32.47 23.86 -6.26
C THR A 20 31.34 23.06 -6.89
N ALA A 21 30.12 23.58 -6.73
CA ALA A 21 28.89 23.01 -7.25
C ALA A 21 28.82 23.23 -8.77
N HIS A 22 28.83 22.16 -9.55
CA HIS A 22 28.36 22.20 -10.92
C HIS A 22 26.83 22.13 -10.93
N SER A 23 26.24 23.15 -11.53
CA SER A 23 24.82 23.38 -11.73
C SER A 23 24.12 22.19 -12.37
N LEU A 24 23.06 21.70 -11.73
CA LEU A 24 22.07 20.82 -12.33
C LEU A 24 21.40 21.50 -13.54
N PRO A 25 20.97 20.76 -14.58
CA PRO A 25 20.11 21.32 -15.61
C PRO A 25 18.81 21.85 -14.94
N PRO A 26 18.28 22.99 -15.40
CA PRO A 26 17.11 23.58 -14.76
C PRO A 26 15.91 22.64 -14.91
N SER A 27 15.13 22.53 -13.83
CA SER A 27 13.78 21.96 -13.86
C SER A 27 12.99 22.59 -15.02
N PRO A 28 12.18 21.82 -15.76
CA PRO A 28 11.37 22.37 -16.83
C PRO A 28 10.55 23.55 -16.31
N SER A 29 10.59 24.67 -17.04
CA SER A 29 9.87 25.89 -16.65
C SER A 29 8.37 25.56 -16.49
N PRO A 30 7.64 26.20 -15.56
CA PRO A 30 6.22 25.92 -15.31
C PRO A 30 5.36 25.93 -16.60
N LEU A 31 5.71 26.79 -17.55
CA LEU A 31 5.09 26.93 -18.87
C LEU A 31 5.31 25.71 -19.79
N SER A 32 6.46 25.04 -19.70
CA SER A 32 6.76 23.87 -20.54
C SER A 32 6.06 22.61 -20.04
N ALA A 33 5.96 22.47 -18.71
CA ALA A 33 5.15 21.43 -18.08
C ALA A 33 3.68 21.62 -18.48
N SER A 34 3.12 22.82 -18.29
CA SER A 34 1.72 23.09 -18.65
C SER A 34 1.39 22.80 -20.12
N LEU A 35 2.31 23.07 -21.05
CA LEU A 35 2.14 22.77 -22.48
C LEU A 35 2.18 21.25 -22.76
N GLN A 36 3.09 20.51 -22.13
CA GLN A 36 3.10 19.04 -22.19
C GLN A 36 1.80 18.47 -21.62
N TYR A 37 1.29 19.01 -20.51
CA TYR A 37 0.02 18.58 -19.92
C TYR A 37 -1.19 18.98 -20.76
N GLU A 38 -1.17 20.13 -21.45
CA GLU A 38 -2.24 20.50 -22.36
C GLU A 38 -2.25 19.56 -23.58
N GLN A 39 -1.08 19.19 -24.09
CA GLN A 39 -0.94 18.16 -25.12
C GLN A 39 -1.38 16.77 -24.64
N LEU A 40 -0.99 16.38 -23.41
CA LEU A 40 -1.46 15.13 -22.78
C LEU A 40 -2.97 15.15 -22.57
N SER A 41 -3.55 16.27 -22.13
CA SER A 41 -5.00 16.42 -21.98
C SER A 41 -5.70 16.21 -23.31
N ARG A 42 -5.16 16.74 -24.41
CA ARG A 42 -5.69 16.53 -25.76
C ARG A 42 -5.53 15.10 -26.22
N VAL A 43 -4.45 14.40 -25.86
CA VAL A 43 -4.20 12.99 -26.19
C VAL A 43 -5.08 12.04 -25.38
N VAL A 44 -5.26 12.28 -24.08
CA VAL A 44 -6.16 11.53 -23.19
C VAL A 44 -7.61 11.72 -23.62
N LEU A 45 -8.02 12.95 -23.96
CA LEU A 45 -9.35 13.26 -24.49
C LEU A 45 -9.57 12.70 -25.92
N ASN A 46 -8.51 12.56 -26.75
CA ASN A 46 -8.60 12.07 -28.13
C ASN A 46 -8.29 10.58 -28.31
N LYS A 47 -7.89 9.83 -27.27
CA LYS A 47 -7.83 8.38 -27.38
C LYS A 47 -9.26 7.87 -27.59
N LYS A 48 -9.51 7.28 -28.75
CA LYS A 48 -10.76 6.56 -29.04
C LYS A 48 -10.91 5.48 -27.96
N LEU A 49 -11.83 5.73 -27.03
CA LEU A 49 -12.11 4.86 -25.88
C LEU A 49 -12.50 3.45 -26.39
N PRO A 50 -12.11 2.38 -25.70
CA PRO A 50 -12.76 1.07 -25.87
C PRO A 50 -14.28 1.27 -25.69
N SER A 51 -15.09 0.56 -26.49
CA SER A 51 -16.51 0.86 -26.74
C SER A 51 -17.37 1.15 -25.49
N GLU A 52 -18.40 1.96 -25.69
CA GLU A 52 -19.43 2.48 -24.76
C GLU A 52 -20.16 1.50 -23.80
N SER A 53 -19.71 0.27 -23.55
CA SER A 53 -20.64 -0.82 -23.17
C SER A 53 -20.35 -1.65 -21.91
N ASP A 54 -19.57 -1.19 -20.92
CA ASP A 54 -19.35 -2.02 -19.71
C ASP A 54 -20.30 -1.64 -18.57
N ILE A 55 -20.10 -0.49 -17.94
CA ILE A 55 -20.98 -0.08 -16.81
C ILE A 55 -22.43 0.14 -17.25
N GLU A 56 -22.64 0.60 -18.49
CA GLU A 56 -23.97 0.74 -19.08
C GLU A 56 -24.66 -0.60 -19.33
N LYS A 57 -23.89 -1.65 -19.67
CA LYS A 57 -24.41 -3.02 -19.83
C LYS A 57 -24.79 -3.63 -18.50
N TYR A 58 -23.97 -3.47 -17.46
CA TYR A 58 -24.40 -3.85 -16.10
C TYR A 58 -25.67 -3.10 -15.70
N ALA A 59 -25.75 -1.82 -16.05
CA ALA A 59 -26.88 -0.99 -15.74
C ALA A 59 -28.18 -1.41 -16.47
N GLN A 60 -28.10 -1.86 -17.73
CA GLN A 60 -29.24 -2.42 -18.46
C GLN A 60 -29.88 -3.60 -17.72
N ASP A 61 -29.04 -4.47 -17.18
CA ASP A 61 -29.49 -5.73 -16.58
C ASP A 61 -29.85 -5.61 -15.09
N ASN A 62 -29.32 -4.59 -14.38
CA ASN A 62 -29.38 -4.54 -12.91
C ASN A 62 -29.93 -3.21 -12.34
N LEU A 63 -30.11 -2.14 -13.13
CA LEU A 63 -30.69 -0.89 -12.61
C LEU A 63 -32.20 -0.98 -12.38
N ASN A 64 -32.65 -0.31 -11.34
CA ASN A 64 -34.06 -0.03 -11.08
C ASN A 64 -34.54 1.10 -12.01
N ILE A 65 -35.03 0.76 -13.19
CA ILE A 65 -35.44 1.75 -14.21
C ILE A 65 -36.67 2.52 -13.73
N HIS A 66 -36.49 3.81 -13.42
CA HIS A 66 -37.57 4.69 -13.00
C HIS A 66 -38.42 5.14 -14.20
N LYS A 67 -39.72 4.80 -14.21
CA LYS A 67 -40.73 5.45 -15.07
C LYS A 67 -41.42 6.56 -14.25
N LYS A 68 -41.39 7.82 -14.69
CA LYS A 68 -42.13 8.93 -14.06
C LYS A 68 -43.09 9.59 -15.06
N GLY A 69 -44.35 9.75 -14.66
CA GLY A 69 -45.31 10.72 -15.23
C GLY A 69 -46.07 10.29 -16.51
N ILE A 70 -47.18 11.00 -16.77
CA ILE A 70 -48.17 10.77 -17.84
C ILE A 70 -47.57 10.90 -19.25
N PHE A 71 -46.38 11.50 -19.39
CA PHE A 71 -45.54 11.40 -20.59
C PHE A 71 -44.30 10.56 -20.26
N ARG A 72 -44.33 9.30 -20.71
CA ARG A 72 -43.33 8.25 -20.49
C ARG A 72 -41.99 8.56 -21.19
N LYS A 73 -41.30 9.65 -20.85
CA LYS A 73 -39.93 9.88 -21.34
C LYS A 73 -39.01 8.88 -20.64
N LYS A 74 -38.56 7.85 -21.37
CA LYS A 74 -37.53 6.91 -20.89
C LYS A 74 -36.24 7.71 -20.71
N PHE A 75 -35.70 7.76 -19.48
CA PHE A 75 -34.33 8.22 -19.28
C PHE A 75 -33.39 7.25 -20.00
N SER A 76 -32.36 7.75 -20.67
CA SER A 76 -31.29 6.87 -21.16
C SER A 76 -30.51 6.33 -19.96
N ILE A 77 -29.85 5.18 -20.11
CA ILE A 77 -28.96 4.63 -19.07
C ILE A 77 -27.85 5.62 -18.74
N ARG A 78 -27.33 6.31 -19.75
CA ARG A 78 -26.39 7.42 -19.60
C ARG A 78 -26.93 8.53 -18.70
N ASP A 79 -28.16 8.99 -18.91
CA ASP A 79 -28.78 10.01 -18.04
C ASP A 79 -28.96 9.49 -16.60
N MET A 80 -29.30 8.21 -16.44
CA MET A 80 -29.44 7.59 -15.12
C MET A 80 -28.11 7.48 -14.38
N LEU A 81 -27.02 7.25 -15.12
CA LEU A 81 -25.65 7.14 -14.64
C LEU A 81 -24.88 8.46 -14.64
N SER A 82 -25.54 9.59 -14.93
CA SER A 82 -24.87 10.91 -14.91
C SER A 82 -25.14 11.66 -13.61
N TRP A 83 -24.24 12.59 -13.29
CA TRP A 83 -24.32 13.39 -12.08
C TRP A 83 -25.67 14.10 -11.96
N SER A 84 -26.18 14.17 -10.74
CA SER A 84 -27.40 14.89 -10.42
C SER A 84 -27.31 15.56 -9.07
N LYS A 85 -27.84 16.78 -9.02
CA LYS A 85 -28.03 17.53 -7.79
C LYS A 85 -29.14 16.94 -6.91
N ASP A 86 -30.15 16.33 -7.53
CA ASP A 86 -31.32 15.83 -6.80
C ASP A 86 -31.04 14.51 -6.05
N PRO A 87 -31.57 14.34 -4.83
CA PRO A 87 -31.52 13.06 -4.11
C PRO A 87 -32.24 11.94 -4.87
N ILE A 88 -31.72 10.71 -4.76
CA ILE A 88 -32.45 9.53 -5.23
C ILE A 88 -33.65 9.24 -4.32
N ARG A 89 -34.74 8.72 -4.91
CA ARG A 89 -35.96 8.34 -4.17
C ARG A 89 -36.09 6.83 -3.96
N LYS A 90 -35.35 6.05 -4.72
CA LYS A 90 -35.24 4.59 -4.64
C LYS A 90 -33.79 4.22 -4.97
N PRO A 91 -33.33 3.02 -4.57
CA PRO A 91 -31.98 2.55 -4.90
C PRO A 91 -31.78 2.48 -6.41
N MET A 92 -30.52 2.60 -6.83
CA MET A 92 -30.12 2.45 -8.23
C MET A 92 -30.20 0.99 -8.66
N LEU A 93 -29.91 0.03 -7.79
CA LEU A 93 -29.98 -1.40 -8.05
C LEU A 93 -31.25 -2.04 -7.46
N VAL A 94 -31.58 -3.23 -7.95
CA VAL A 94 -32.66 -4.03 -7.37
C VAL A 94 -32.20 -4.63 -6.04
N LEU A 95 -32.74 -4.10 -4.94
CA LEU A 95 -32.54 -4.63 -3.59
C LEU A 95 -33.79 -5.40 -3.14
N SER A 96 -33.60 -6.53 -2.47
CA SER A 96 -34.70 -7.40 -1.99
C SER A 96 -35.41 -6.80 -0.77
N ASP A 97 -34.67 -6.30 0.22
CA ASP A 97 -35.18 -5.85 1.51
C ASP A 97 -35.60 -4.36 1.52
N LYS A 98 -36.72 -4.06 2.20
CA LYS A 98 -37.21 -2.70 2.50
C LYS A 98 -36.23 -1.90 3.37
N SER A 99 -35.52 -2.53 4.29
CA SER A 99 -34.48 -1.90 5.12
C SER A 99 -33.32 -1.40 4.25
N LEU A 100 -32.76 -2.28 3.41
CA LEU A 100 -31.70 -1.97 2.47
C LEU A 100 -32.10 -0.87 1.48
N LYS A 101 -33.37 -0.85 1.03
CA LYS A 101 -33.88 0.24 0.18
C LYS A 101 -33.82 1.60 0.86
N LYS A 102 -34.15 1.69 2.16
CA LYS A 102 -34.07 2.93 2.93
C LYS A 102 -32.62 3.33 3.14
N ASP A 103 -31.77 2.37 3.51
CA ASP A 103 -30.35 2.59 3.75
C ASP A 103 -29.64 3.09 2.49
N ALA A 104 -29.92 2.51 1.32
CA ALA A 104 -29.35 2.96 0.05
C ALA A 104 -29.69 4.42 -0.26
N VAL A 105 -30.92 4.86 0.05
CA VAL A 105 -31.34 6.25 -0.13
C VAL A 105 -30.65 7.17 0.88
N GLU A 106 -30.46 6.75 2.14
CA GLU A 106 -29.73 7.53 3.14
C GLU A 106 -28.23 7.62 2.80
N MET A 107 -27.62 6.51 2.38
CA MET A 107 -26.25 6.42 1.92
C MET A 107 -25.97 7.38 0.76
N PHE A 108 -26.89 7.51 -0.20
CA PHE A 108 -26.76 8.51 -1.26
C PHE A 108 -26.72 9.95 -0.73
N LYS A 109 -27.46 10.27 0.33
CA LYS A 109 -27.41 11.61 0.95
C LYS A 109 -26.03 11.85 1.57
N LEU A 110 -25.43 10.83 2.18
CA LEU A 110 -24.08 10.91 2.72
C LEU A 110 -23.06 11.11 1.58
N VAL A 111 -23.19 10.40 0.46
CA VAL A 111 -22.38 10.63 -0.75
C VAL A 111 -22.50 12.09 -1.21
N GLN A 112 -23.71 12.63 -1.32
CA GLN A 112 -23.92 14.03 -1.67
C GLN A 112 -23.34 15.02 -0.65
N ILE A 113 -23.40 14.71 0.66
CA ILE A 113 -22.78 15.53 1.71
C ILE A 113 -21.27 15.51 1.57
N TYR A 114 -20.67 14.33 1.40
CA TYR A 114 -19.24 14.18 1.22
C TYR A 114 -18.76 14.99 0.01
N MET A 115 -19.44 14.86 -1.13
CA MET A 115 -19.15 15.55 -2.38
C MET A 115 -19.54 17.04 -2.39
N SER A 116 -20.01 17.60 -1.28
CA SER A 116 -20.46 19.01 -1.19
C SER A 116 -21.58 19.38 -2.19
N ASP A 117 -22.37 18.40 -2.59
CA ASP A 117 -23.63 18.57 -3.34
C ASP A 117 -24.82 18.78 -2.41
N ARG A 118 -24.65 18.48 -1.12
CA ARG A 118 -25.65 18.66 -0.06
C ARG A 118 -25.01 19.26 1.19
N LYS A 119 -25.76 20.13 1.88
CA LYS A 119 -25.34 20.70 3.17
C LYS A 119 -25.22 19.61 4.25
N ALA A 120 -24.09 19.56 4.93
CA ALA A 120 -23.85 18.67 6.06
C ALA A 120 -24.74 19.03 7.27
N LYS A 121 -25.08 18.05 8.10
CA LYS A 121 -25.74 18.30 9.40
C LYS A 121 -24.72 18.90 10.37
N LEU A 122 -25.20 19.64 11.37
CA LEU A 122 -24.35 20.21 12.40
C LEU A 122 -23.55 19.11 13.11
N GLY A 123 -22.25 19.32 13.32
CA GLY A 123 -21.35 18.35 13.95
C GLY A 123 -20.76 17.27 13.02
N MET A 124 -21.19 17.20 11.75
CA MET A 124 -20.57 16.27 10.79
C MET A 124 -19.27 16.83 10.22
N SER A 125 -18.17 16.08 10.38
CA SER A 125 -16.92 16.34 9.68
C SER A 125 -16.85 15.53 8.37
N LEU A 126 -15.90 15.88 7.49
CA LEU A 126 -15.71 15.11 6.25
C LEU A 126 -15.35 13.64 6.55
N ASN A 127 -14.48 13.41 7.54
CA ASN A 127 -14.05 12.07 7.93
C ASN A 127 -15.20 11.28 8.61
N SER A 128 -16.05 11.93 9.41
CA SER A 128 -17.19 11.25 10.02
C SER A 128 -18.22 10.80 8.96
N VAL A 129 -18.42 11.60 7.91
CA VAL A 129 -19.28 11.22 6.77
C VAL A 129 -18.70 10.01 6.02
N ALA A 130 -17.40 10.04 5.69
CA ALA A 130 -16.75 8.89 5.03
C ALA A 130 -16.77 7.63 5.88
N LEU A 131 -16.56 7.76 7.20
CA LEU A 131 -16.68 6.65 8.15
C LEU A 131 -18.08 6.03 8.14
N GLU A 132 -19.13 6.86 8.15
CA GLU A 132 -20.52 6.38 8.10
C GLU A 132 -20.80 5.64 6.78
N ILE A 133 -20.37 6.19 5.64
CA ILE A 133 -20.47 5.54 4.32
C ILE A 133 -19.74 4.18 4.32
N CYS A 134 -18.51 4.14 4.82
CA CYS A 134 -17.73 2.90 4.86
C CYS A 134 -18.36 1.87 5.81
N ASN A 135 -18.97 2.30 6.91
CA ASN A 135 -19.69 1.41 7.82
C ASN A 135 -20.92 0.76 7.15
N TYR A 136 -21.64 1.46 6.26
CA TYR A 136 -22.69 0.82 5.46
C TYR A 136 -22.13 -0.31 4.59
N GLY A 137 -21.08 -0.05 3.82
CA GLY A 137 -20.49 -1.06 2.93
C GLY A 137 -19.82 -2.23 3.68
N TYR A 138 -19.22 -1.97 4.85
CA TYR A 138 -18.65 -3.01 5.71
C TYR A 138 -19.74 -3.91 6.33
N SER A 139 -20.72 -3.30 7.02
CA SER A 139 -21.74 -4.04 7.78
C SER A 139 -22.83 -4.68 6.92
N LYS A 140 -23.07 -4.16 5.70
CA LYS A 140 -24.13 -4.62 4.80
C LYS A 140 -23.55 -4.87 3.41
N PRO A 141 -22.95 -6.04 3.15
CA PRO A 141 -22.33 -6.36 1.85
C PRO A 141 -23.25 -6.15 0.63
N ALA A 142 -24.56 -6.33 0.80
CA ALA A 142 -25.57 -6.08 -0.24
C ALA A 142 -25.66 -4.61 -0.71
N LEU A 143 -25.09 -3.66 0.03
CA LEU A 143 -25.04 -2.24 -0.34
C LEU A 143 -23.76 -1.83 -1.05
N ARG A 144 -22.75 -2.71 -1.19
CA ARG A 144 -21.45 -2.35 -1.77
C ARG A 144 -21.58 -1.93 -3.23
N ASP A 145 -22.23 -2.76 -4.04
CA ASP A 145 -22.44 -2.44 -5.47
C ASP A 145 -23.32 -1.21 -5.65
N GLU A 146 -24.32 -1.03 -4.77
CA GLU A 146 -25.17 0.17 -4.73
C GLU A 146 -24.34 1.43 -4.42
N LEU A 147 -23.42 1.37 -3.46
CA LEU A 147 -22.52 2.47 -3.13
C LEU A 147 -21.63 2.83 -4.33
N TYR A 148 -21.00 1.84 -4.95
CA TYR A 148 -20.10 2.09 -6.07
C TYR A 148 -20.82 2.64 -7.29
N ILE A 149 -22.01 2.13 -7.64
CA ILE A 149 -22.78 2.69 -8.75
C ILE A 149 -23.28 4.11 -8.45
N GLN A 150 -23.63 4.42 -7.19
CA GLN A 150 -23.98 5.78 -6.77
C GLN A 150 -22.79 6.75 -6.92
N ILE A 151 -21.57 6.32 -6.58
CA ILE A 151 -20.35 7.13 -6.76
C ILE A 151 -20.01 7.27 -8.25
N CYS A 152 -20.08 6.19 -9.04
CA CYS A 152 -19.88 6.24 -10.50
C CYS A 152 -20.84 7.24 -11.15
N ARG A 153 -22.11 7.21 -10.71
CA ARG A 153 -23.10 8.18 -11.15
C ARG A 153 -22.72 9.62 -10.83
N GLN A 154 -22.34 9.90 -9.59
CA GLN A 154 -22.00 11.26 -9.20
C GLN A 154 -20.65 11.74 -9.78
N THR A 155 -19.83 10.85 -10.35
CA THR A 155 -18.56 11.23 -10.99
C THR A 155 -18.66 11.31 -12.52
N THR A 156 -19.66 10.66 -13.13
CA THR A 156 -19.94 10.73 -14.57
C THR A 156 -20.60 12.07 -14.93
N GLU A 157 -20.05 12.76 -15.93
CA GLU A 157 -20.55 14.05 -16.44
C GLU A 157 -20.76 15.12 -15.34
N ASN A 158 -20.00 15.05 -14.25
CA ASN A 158 -20.12 15.99 -13.14
C ASN A 158 -19.51 17.36 -13.50
N PRO A 159 -20.31 18.45 -13.59
CA PRO A 159 -19.81 19.76 -13.99
C PRO A 159 -19.07 20.48 -12.85
N ARG A 160 -19.16 19.98 -11.61
CA ARG A 160 -18.63 20.65 -10.40
C ARG A 160 -17.29 20.03 -10.03
N ARG A 161 -16.19 20.75 -10.31
CA ARG A 161 -14.80 20.31 -10.07
C ARG A 161 -14.56 19.73 -8.66
N GLU A 162 -14.98 20.43 -7.61
CA GLU A 162 -14.78 19.97 -6.23
C GLU A 162 -15.63 18.75 -5.89
N SER A 163 -16.87 18.69 -6.39
CA SER A 163 -17.73 17.51 -6.24
C SER A 163 -17.10 16.30 -6.93
N LEU A 164 -16.68 16.45 -8.19
CA LEU A 164 -16.01 15.41 -8.96
C LEU A 164 -14.77 14.88 -8.24
N ARG A 165 -13.87 15.76 -7.81
CA ARG A 165 -12.67 15.42 -7.04
C ARG A 165 -13.00 14.58 -5.81
N ARG A 166 -13.98 15.02 -5.02
CA ARG A 166 -14.42 14.31 -3.81
C ARG A 166 -15.11 12.99 -4.08
N GLY A 167 -15.81 12.85 -5.20
CA GLY A 167 -16.40 11.56 -5.60
C GLY A 167 -15.33 10.50 -5.88
N TRP A 168 -14.27 10.88 -6.59
CA TRP A 168 -13.13 10.01 -6.84
C TRP A 168 -12.30 9.71 -5.58
N GLU A 169 -12.12 10.70 -4.70
CA GLU A 169 -11.52 10.51 -3.38
C GLU A 169 -12.33 9.49 -2.55
N LEU A 170 -13.65 9.63 -2.51
CA LEU A 170 -14.55 8.72 -1.79
C LEU A 170 -14.49 7.30 -2.36
N LEU A 171 -14.44 7.15 -3.70
CA LEU A 171 -14.30 5.86 -4.35
C LEU A 171 -13.03 5.14 -3.88
N ALA A 172 -11.89 5.85 -3.94
CA ALA A 172 -10.61 5.31 -3.50
C ALA A 172 -10.66 4.94 -2.01
N ILE A 173 -11.24 5.80 -1.15
CA ILE A 173 -11.39 5.51 0.29
C ILE A 173 -12.19 4.22 0.50
N CYS A 174 -13.36 4.06 -0.12
CA CYS A 174 -14.21 2.88 0.08
C CYS A 174 -13.49 1.58 -0.31
N LEU A 175 -12.76 1.59 -1.45
CA LEU A 175 -11.97 0.45 -1.93
C LEU A 175 -10.80 0.05 -1.00
N SER A 176 -10.40 0.89 -0.05
CA SER A 176 -9.44 0.51 1.00
C SER A 176 -10.02 -0.35 2.12
N PHE A 177 -11.36 -0.45 2.21
CA PHE A 177 -12.04 -1.16 3.31
C PHE A 177 -12.82 -2.37 2.85
N PHE A 178 -13.38 -2.36 1.65
CA PHE A 178 -14.11 -3.49 1.07
C PHE A 178 -14.07 -3.40 -0.46
N PRO A 179 -14.15 -4.54 -1.18
CA PRO A 179 -14.37 -4.56 -2.62
C PRO A 179 -15.87 -4.57 -2.98
N PRO A 180 -16.23 -4.30 -4.24
CA PRO A 180 -17.54 -4.68 -4.78
C PRO A 180 -17.74 -6.21 -4.83
N SER A 181 -18.89 -6.66 -5.30
CA SER A 181 -19.07 -8.07 -5.66
C SER A 181 -18.17 -8.47 -6.85
N PRO A 182 -17.77 -9.75 -6.98
CA PRO A 182 -17.08 -10.27 -8.16
C PRO A 182 -17.72 -9.88 -9.49
N LYS A 183 -19.06 -9.98 -9.55
CA LYS A 183 -19.83 -9.60 -10.74
C LYS A 183 -19.67 -8.12 -11.06
N PHE A 184 -19.72 -7.23 -10.05
CA PHE A 184 -19.63 -5.79 -10.28
C PHE A 184 -18.19 -5.29 -10.50
N GLN A 185 -17.19 -6.02 -9.97
CA GLN A 185 -15.78 -5.66 -10.05
C GLN A 185 -15.30 -5.37 -11.47
N THR A 186 -15.63 -6.22 -12.44
CA THR A 186 -15.20 -6.04 -13.85
C THR A 186 -15.70 -4.71 -14.42
N TYR A 187 -16.91 -4.30 -14.05
CA TYR A 187 -17.51 -3.04 -14.51
C TYR A 187 -16.89 -1.83 -13.82
N LEU A 188 -16.63 -1.93 -12.52
CA LEU A 188 -15.96 -0.87 -11.76
C LEU A 188 -14.52 -0.67 -12.25
N ASP A 189 -13.79 -1.76 -12.49
CA ASP A 189 -12.44 -1.72 -13.03
C ASP A 189 -12.41 -1.03 -14.40
N SER A 190 -13.31 -1.44 -15.31
CA SER A 190 -13.45 -0.81 -16.62
C SER A 190 -13.78 0.68 -16.53
N TYR A 191 -14.65 1.07 -15.60
CA TYR A 191 -14.98 2.48 -15.34
C TYR A 191 -13.76 3.28 -14.87
N MET A 192 -12.99 2.78 -13.91
CA MET A 192 -11.80 3.46 -13.40
C MET A 192 -10.69 3.54 -14.45
N ASN A 193 -10.47 2.47 -15.22
CA ASN A 193 -9.45 2.44 -16.27
C ASN A 193 -9.71 3.45 -17.40
N ARG A 194 -10.98 3.78 -17.69
CA ARG A 194 -11.33 4.84 -18.65
C ARG A 194 -10.94 6.25 -18.19
N HIS A 195 -10.71 6.43 -16.89
CA HIS A 195 -10.38 7.73 -16.29
C HIS A 195 -8.91 7.85 -15.89
N ARG A 196 -8.11 6.78 -16.03
CA ARG A 196 -6.68 6.76 -15.68
C ARG A 196 -5.80 6.84 -16.91
N ASP A 197 -4.69 7.56 -16.81
CA ASP A 197 -3.57 7.44 -17.75
C ASP A 197 -2.53 6.47 -17.17
N PRO A 198 -2.33 5.28 -17.75
CA PRO A 198 -1.39 4.30 -17.23
C PRO A 198 0.09 4.69 -17.40
N ASN A 199 0.38 5.72 -18.19
CA ASN A 199 1.74 6.09 -18.55
C ASN A 199 2.35 7.18 -17.65
N PHE A 200 1.63 7.64 -16.62
CA PHE A 200 2.01 8.84 -15.90
C PHE A 200 2.06 8.64 -14.39
N ASP A 201 3.14 9.13 -13.79
CA ASP A 201 3.33 9.24 -12.34
C ASP A 201 3.26 10.72 -11.96
N PHE A 202 2.43 11.08 -10.98
CA PHE A 202 1.96 12.46 -10.77
C PHE A 202 2.54 13.08 -9.49
N PRO A 203 3.72 13.74 -9.54
CA PRO A 203 4.20 14.53 -8.41
C PRO A 203 3.29 15.76 -8.19
N GLU A 204 2.97 16.08 -6.94
CA GLU A 204 2.19 17.26 -6.52
C GLU A 204 0.76 17.40 -7.12
N VAL A 205 0.01 16.28 -7.17
CA VAL A 205 -1.37 16.13 -7.70
C VAL A 205 -2.30 17.34 -7.46
N GLY A 206 -2.27 17.94 -6.27
CA GLY A 206 -3.20 19.01 -5.87
C GLY A 206 -3.11 20.32 -6.68
N LYS A 207 -2.01 20.57 -7.40
CA LYS A 207 -1.82 21.77 -8.23
C LYS A 207 -2.25 21.57 -9.70
N TRP A 208 -2.55 20.35 -10.10
CA TRP A 208 -2.80 19.99 -11.50
C TRP A 208 -4.26 20.15 -11.92
N PRO A 209 -4.55 20.22 -13.23
CA PRO A 209 -5.93 20.23 -13.76
C PRO A 209 -6.78 19.07 -13.25
N ILE A 210 -8.10 19.25 -13.25
CA ILE A 210 -9.03 18.26 -12.66
C ILE A 210 -8.91 16.86 -13.28
N HIS A 211 -8.64 16.75 -14.59
CA HIS A 211 -8.48 15.45 -15.25
C HIS A 211 -7.24 14.69 -14.76
N VAL A 212 -6.15 15.41 -14.45
CA VAL A 212 -4.93 14.83 -13.86
C VAL A 212 -5.23 14.30 -12.46
N GLN A 213 -5.93 15.09 -11.64
CA GLN A 213 -6.34 14.66 -10.31
C GLN A 213 -7.22 13.41 -10.38
N VAL A 214 -8.21 13.40 -11.28
CA VAL A 214 -9.09 12.23 -11.51
C VAL A 214 -8.27 11.00 -11.93
N SER A 215 -7.33 11.15 -12.85
CA SER A 215 -6.43 10.06 -13.26
C SER A 215 -5.63 9.48 -12.09
N HIS A 216 -5.12 10.33 -11.21
CA HIS A 216 -4.43 9.91 -10.00
C HIS A 216 -5.34 9.10 -9.06
N TYR A 217 -6.52 9.64 -8.72
CA TYR A 217 -7.48 8.93 -7.88
C TYR A 217 -7.93 7.60 -8.50
N ALA A 218 -8.17 7.56 -9.81
CA ALA A 218 -8.54 6.36 -10.54
C ALA A 218 -7.42 5.30 -10.49
N SER A 219 -6.16 5.72 -10.64
CA SER A 219 -4.99 4.84 -10.52
C SER A 219 -4.89 4.23 -9.12
N VAL A 220 -5.06 5.04 -8.07
CA VAL A 220 -5.09 4.57 -6.68
C VAL A 220 -6.27 3.61 -6.46
N ALA A 221 -7.44 3.92 -7.01
CA ALA A 221 -8.64 3.11 -6.89
C ALA A 221 -8.50 1.74 -7.60
N CYS A 222 -7.96 1.70 -8.83
CA CYS A 222 -7.62 0.44 -9.52
C CYS A 222 -6.70 -0.43 -8.67
N LYS A 223 -5.59 0.13 -8.17
CA LYS A 223 -4.64 -0.58 -7.32
C LYS A 223 -5.29 -1.12 -6.04
N ARG A 224 -6.22 -0.37 -5.43
CA ARG A 224 -6.96 -0.82 -4.25
C ARG A 224 -7.94 -1.94 -4.58
N LEU A 225 -8.62 -1.87 -5.73
CA LEU A 225 -9.51 -2.92 -6.23
C LEU A 225 -8.75 -4.20 -6.56
N GLU A 226 -7.61 -4.13 -7.22
CA GLU A 226 -6.74 -5.29 -7.51
C GLU A 226 -6.32 -6.02 -6.22
N ARG A 227 -6.15 -5.28 -5.12
CA ARG A 227 -5.70 -5.83 -3.83
C ARG A 227 -6.80 -6.41 -2.97
N GLY A 228 -8.00 -5.85 -3.02
CA GLY A 228 -9.13 -6.22 -2.18
C GLY A 228 -10.23 -7.00 -2.91
N GLY A 229 -10.25 -6.98 -4.24
CA GLY A 229 -11.27 -7.60 -5.09
C GLY A 229 -11.16 -9.12 -5.19
N GLU A 230 -11.93 -9.71 -6.10
CA GLU A 230 -11.81 -11.09 -6.54
C GLU A 230 -10.37 -11.40 -6.95
N GLY A 231 -9.78 -12.44 -6.34
CA GLY A 231 -8.36 -12.80 -6.48
C GLY A 231 -7.39 -11.97 -5.62
N GLY A 232 -7.86 -10.89 -5.00
CA GLY A 232 -7.09 -10.05 -4.08
C GLY A 232 -6.85 -10.71 -2.72
N LYS A 233 -5.74 -10.34 -2.07
CA LYS A 233 -5.30 -10.93 -0.79
C LYS A 233 -5.81 -10.15 0.45
N ARG A 234 -6.47 -9.00 0.28
CA ARG A 234 -6.93 -8.15 1.40
C ARG A 234 -8.42 -8.36 1.72
N PRO A 235 -8.77 -8.84 2.91
CA PRO A 235 -10.17 -9.00 3.29
C PRO A 235 -10.84 -7.66 3.62
N PRO A 236 -12.19 -7.61 3.60
CA PRO A 236 -12.92 -6.47 4.13
C PRO A 236 -12.59 -6.19 5.60
N ARG A 237 -12.43 -4.92 5.98
CA ARG A 237 -12.10 -4.52 7.35
C ARG A 237 -12.99 -3.37 7.84
N LYS A 238 -13.22 -3.35 9.15
CA LYS A 238 -14.05 -2.33 9.80
C LYS A 238 -13.30 -0.99 9.81
N PRO A 239 -13.90 0.11 9.33
CA PRO A 239 -13.25 1.42 9.34
C PRO A 239 -13.26 2.07 10.73
N THR A 240 -12.19 2.82 11.06
CA THR A 240 -12.15 3.82 12.15
C THR A 240 -11.93 5.24 11.62
N LEU A 241 -12.09 6.26 12.47
CA LEU A 241 -11.83 7.66 12.06
C LEU A 241 -10.36 7.87 11.69
N GLU A 242 -9.46 7.29 12.46
CA GLU A 242 -8.00 7.36 12.28
C GLU A 242 -7.60 6.70 10.96
N GLU A 243 -8.16 5.52 10.67
CA GLU A 243 -7.91 4.82 9.40
C GLU A 243 -8.45 5.58 8.20
N ILE A 244 -9.61 6.25 8.32
CA ILE A 244 -10.16 7.08 7.23
C ILE A 244 -9.22 8.24 6.91
N ASP A 245 -8.67 8.91 7.92
CA ASP A 245 -7.72 9.99 7.71
C ASP A 245 -6.42 9.49 7.06
N GLN A 246 -5.86 8.38 7.57
CA GLN A 246 -4.69 7.73 7.00
C GLN A 246 -4.90 7.31 5.54
N VAL A 247 -6.01 6.64 5.23
CA VAL A 247 -6.33 6.18 3.87
C VAL A 247 -6.45 7.34 2.90
N ARG A 248 -6.99 8.49 3.35
CA ARG A 248 -7.07 9.71 2.54
C ARG A 248 -5.69 10.30 2.28
N LEU A 249 -4.83 10.38 3.30
CA LEU A 249 -3.44 10.83 3.14
C LEU A 249 -2.66 9.92 2.17
N GLN A 250 -2.88 8.60 2.27
CA GLN A 250 -2.23 7.58 1.44
C GLN A 250 -2.64 7.61 -0.04
N ILE A 251 -3.67 8.39 -0.41
CA ILE A 251 -3.94 8.65 -1.82
C ILE A 251 -2.78 9.42 -2.42
N PHE A 252 -2.22 10.39 -1.70
CA PHE A 252 -1.17 11.28 -2.21
C PHE A 252 0.23 10.93 -1.69
N ARG A 253 0.30 10.15 -0.62
CA ARG A 253 1.54 9.73 0.03
C ARG A 253 1.58 8.21 0.07
N PRO A 254 2.12 7.56 -0.97
CA PRO A 254 2.26 6.11 -0.99
C PRO A 254 2.99 5.64 0.27
N SER A 255 2.46 4.62 0.93
CA SER A 255 3.03 4.05 2.16
C SER A 255 4.12 3.04 1.82
N MET A 256 5.17 3.02 2.63
CA MET A 256 6.21 1.98 2.59
C MET A 256 5.68 0.65 3.13
N PHE A 257 4.58 0.68 3.88
CA PHE A 257 3.87 -0.46 4.41
C PHE A 257 2.70 -0.86 3.50
N GLY A 258 2.35 -2.14 3.48
CA GLY A 258 1.23 -2.58 2.65
C GLY A 258 1.54 -2.65 1.15
N SER A 259 2.74 -2.30 0.72
CA SER A 259 3.14 -2.26 -0.70
C SER A 259 3.82 -3.56 -1.12
N THR A 260 4.01 -3.77 -2.43
CA THR A 260 4.90 -4.85 -2.91
C THR A 260 6.35 -4.39 -2.82
N LEU A 261 7.31 -5.32 -2.85
CA LEU A 261 8.73 -4.96 -2.88
C LEU A 261 9.06 -4.08 -4.10
N GLN A 262 8.50 -4.39 -5.27
CA GLN A 262 8.72 -3.63 -6.50
C GLN A 262 8.25 -2.18 -6.36
N GLU A 263 7.11 -1.96 -5.73
CA GLU A 263 6.60 -0.62 -5.46
C GLU A 263 7.45 0.13 -4.45
N VAL A 264 7.86 -0.53 -3.37
CA VAL A 264 8.77 0.06 -2.38
C VAL A 264 10.06 0.52 -3.05
N MET A 265 10.64 -0.33 -3.91
CA MET A 265 11.84 0.01 -4.68
C MET A 265 11.61 1.13 -5.70
N ALA A 266 10.44 1.17 -6.34
CA ALA A 266 10.09 2.27 -7.25
C ALA A 266 9.95 3.59 -6.51
N LEU A 267 9.27 3.59 -5.35
CA LEU A 267 9.05 4.77 -4.51
C LEU A 267 10.35 5.35 -3.96
N GLN A 268 11.30 4.50 -3.57
CA GLN A 268 12.57 4.98 -3.04
C GLN A 268 13.53 5.49 -4.11
N LYS A 269 13.34 5.11 -5.39
CA LYS A 269 14.30 5.33 -6.47
C LYS A 269 14.69 6.80 -6.65
N GLU A 270 13.75 7.73 -6.41
CA GLU A 270 14.02 9.16 -6.49
C GLU A 270 14.98 9.64 -5.39
N ARG A 271 14.85 9.10 -4.17
CA ARG A 271 15.63 9.51 -2.99
C ARG A 271 16.92 8.70 -2.81
N PHE A 272 16.85 7.41 -3.13
CA PHE A 272 17.88 6.41 -2.92
C PHE A 272 18.10 5.58 -4.20
N PRO A 273 18.54 6.22 -5.31
CA PRO A 273 18.64 5.57 -6.62
C PRO A 273 19.64 4.41 -6.67
N HIS A 274 20.60 4.38 -5.75
CA HIS A 274 21.65 3.36 -5.68
C HIS A 274 21.31 2.19 -4.76
N TYR A 275 20.25 2.30 -3.96
CA TYR A 275 19.89 1.28 -2.99
C TYR A 275 19.31 0.07 -3.73
N LYS A 276 19.91 -1.09 -3.50
CA LYS A 276 19.44 -2.39 -3.98
C LYS A 276 18.46 -3.04 -3.00
N LEU A 277 18.46 -2.61 -1.74
CA LEU A 277 17.52 -3.05 -0.73
C LEU A 277 16.50 -1.94 -0.40
N PRO A 278 15.32 -2.31 0.12
CA PRO A 278 14.36 -1.37 0.66
C PRO A 278 14.97 -0.51 1.76
N TRP A 279 14.94 0.82 1.59
CA TRP A 279 15.44 1.79 2.56
C TRP A 279 14.86 1.56 3.96
N ILE A 280 13.57 1.19 4.04
CA ILE A 280 12.89 0.91 5.29
C ILE A 280 13.48 -0.33 6.01
N GLN A 281 13.87 -1.37 5.26
CA GLN A 281 14.50 -2.56 5.82
C GLN A 281 15.86 -2.21 6.43
N THR A 282 16.73 -1.57 5.64
CA THR A 282 18.09 -1.24 6.08
C THR A 282 18.05 -0.24 7.24
N THR A 283 17.18 0.77 7.17
CA THR A 283 17.03 1.77 8.23
C THR A 283 16.59 1.13 9.54
N LEU A 284 15.56 0.28 9.52
CA LEU A 284 15.07 -0.37 10.75
C LEU A 284 16.09 -1.35 11.32
N SER A 285 16.81 -2.11 10.48
CA SER A 285 17.89 -2.98 10.91
C SER A 285 19.05 -2.20 11.55
N ASP A 286 19.44 -1.07 10.96
CA ASP A 286 20.46 -0.18 11.51
C ASP A 286 20.04 0.38 12.88
N GLU A 287 18.79 0.79 13.03
CA GLU A 287 18.27 1.30 14.31
C GLU A 287 18.27 0.24 15.41
N VAL A 288 17.91 -1.01 15.09
CA VAL A 288 18.01 -2.12 16.06
C VAL A 288 19.46 -2.28 16.55
N LEU A 289 20.46 -2.25 15.66
CA LEU A 289 21.86 -2.39 16.06
C LEU A 289 22.37 -1.16 16.82
N ARG A 290 22.01 0.04 16.37
CA ARG A 290 22.38 1.31 17.01
C ARG A 290 21.87 1.39 18.45
N LEU A 291 20.68 0.85 18.71
CA LEU A 291 20.05 0.80 20.02
C LEU A 291 20.44 -0.44 20.84
N GLN A 292 21.59 -1.04 20.55
CA GLN A 292 22.14 -2.16 21.33
C GLN A 292 21.26 -3.41 21.31
N GLY A 293 20.54 -3.65 20.20
CA GLY A 293 19.67 -4.83 20.06
C GLY A 293 20.39 -6.16 20.30
N ALA A 294 21.70 -6.25 20.03
CA ALA A 294 22.52 -7.43 20.30
C ALA A 294 22.81 -7.66 21.79
N GLN A 295 22.46 -6.70 22.66
CA GLN A 295 22.52 -6.80 24.11
C GLN A 295 21.12 -6.83 24.75
N THR A 296 20.06 -6.57 23.98
CA THR A 296 18.69 -6.52 24.47
C THR A 296 18.08 -7.91 24.64
N GLU A 297 17.66 -8.23 25.88
CA GLU A 297 16.98 -9.48 26.17
C GLU A 297 15.65 -9.60 25.41
N GLY A 298 15.42 -10.72 24.74
CA GLY A 298 14.18 -10.99 24.03
C GLY A 298 13.94 -10.12 22.79
N ILE A 299 15.00 -9.59 22.16
CA ILE A 299 14.89 -8.84 20.89
C ILE A 299 14.07 -9.64 19.84
N PHE A 300 13.19 -8.95 19.10
CA PHE A 300 12.14 -9.53 18.24
C PHE A 300 11.05 -10.36 18.94
N ARG A 301 11.24 -10.88 20.14
CA ARG A 301 10.21 -11.63 20.89
C ARG A 301 9.30 -10.68 21.68
N VAL A 302 9.88 -9.76 22.43
CA VAL A 302 9.14 -8.74 23.18
C VAL A 302 8.52 -7.74 22.19
N SER A 303 7.25 -7.41 22.41
CA SER A 303 6.53 -6.42 21.60
C SER A 303 6.73 -5.04 22.21
N ALA A 304 6.97 -4.06 21.37
CA ALA A 304 6.97 -2.65 21.77
C ALA A 304 5.54 -2.13 21.98
N ASP A 305 5.44 -0.92 22.52
CA ASP A 305 4.18 -0.20 22.65
C ASP A 305 3.53 0.03 21.27
N VAL A 306 2.23 -0.22 21.18
CA VAL A 306 1.50 -0.18 19.90
C VAL A 306 1.38 1.25 19.37
N ASP A 307 1.16 2.23 20.26
CA ASP A 307 1.00 3.62 19.86
C ASP A 307 2.36 4.21 19.42
N GLU A 308 3.46 3.83 20.09
CA GLU A 308 4.81 4.17 19.66
C GLU A 308 5.12 3.59 18.27
N VAL A 309 4.87 2.29 18.05
CA VAL A 309 5.04 1.64 16.74
C VAL A 309 4.25 2.37 15.65
N MET A 310 2.99 2.73 15.92
CA MET A 310 2.16 3.45 14.94
C MET A 310 2.67 4.87 14.67
N SER A 311 3.12 5.59 15.70
CA SER A 311 3.73 6.92 15.54
C SER A 311 5.01 6.88 14.68
N MET A 312 5.89 5.92 14.95
CA MET A 312 7.15 5.74 14.21
C MET A 312 6.89 5.27 12.77
N LYS A 313 5.89 4.41 12.55
CA LYS A 313 5.41 4.04 11.21
C LYS A 313 5.00 5.27 10.39
N MET A 314 4.28 6.21 11.00
CA MET A 314 3.87 7.45 10.32
C MET A 314 5.06 8.33 9.91
N GLN A 315 6.15 8.35 10.69
CA GLN A 315 7.39 9.06 10.34
C GLN A 315 8.09 8.41 9.15
N LEU A 316 8.21 7.07 9.16
CA LEU A 316 8.80 6.30 8.07
C LEU A 316 8.04 6.48 6.74
N ASP A 317 6.70 6.53 6.80
CA ASP A 317 5.85 6.82 5.63
C ASP A 317 6.06 8.25 5.06
N ARG A 318 6.67 9.15 5.84
CA ARG A 318 7.08 10.50 5.39
C ARG A 318 8.54 10.57 4.94
N TRP A 319 9.24 9.43 4.86
CA TRP A 319 10.69 9.37 4.61
C TRP A 319 11.54 10.02 5.70
N GLU A 320 10.99 10.13 6.91
CA GLU A 320 11.70 10.62 8.08
C GLU A 320 12.29 9.42 8.83
N ARG A 321 13.61 9.44 9.09
CA ARG A 321 14.26 8.47 9.97
C ARG A 321 13.95 8.87 11.42
N PRO A 322 13.20 8.07 12.19
CA PRO A 322 12.90 8.44 13.56
C PRO A 322 14.18 8.52 14.39
N THR A 323 14.24 9.49 15.30
CA THR A 323 15.39 9.71 16.20
C THR A 323 15.08 9.33 17.64
N ASP A 324 13.80 9.42 18.02
CA ASP A 324 13.35 9.37 19.41
C ASP A 324 12.84 7.97 19.76
N TRP A 325 13.74 6.99 19.68
CA TRP A 325 13.44 5.60 20.01
C TRP A 325 13.53 5.35 21.50
N THR A 326 12.55 4.66 22.08
CA THR A 326 12.61 4.22 23.48
C THR A 326 13.67 3.14 23.67
N ASP A 327 13.63 2.09 22.85
CA ASP A 327 14.56 0.96 22.89
C ASP A 327 14.62 0.22 21.54
N ALA A 328 15.39 -0.87 21.49
CA ALA A 328 15.54 -1.70 20.30
C ALA A 328 14.29 -2.53 19.94
N HIS A 329 13.33 -2.72 20.85
CA HIS A 329 12.10 -3.47 20.60
C HIS A 329 11.19 -2.74 19.61
N THR A 330 11.17 -1.41 19.62
CA THR A 330 10.33 -0.60 18.72
C THR A 330 10.74 -0.75 17.24
N PRO A 331 12.00 -0.52 16.82
CA PRO A 331 12.40 -0.76 15.43
C PRO A 331 12.37 -2.25 15.07
N ALA A 332 12.63 -3.17 16.01
CA ALA A 332 12.47 -4.61 15.77
C ALA A 332 11.00 -5.00 15.50
N SER A 333 10.06 -4.40 16.22
CA SER A 333 8.62 -4.61 16.04
C SER A 333 8.15 -4.02 14.70
N LEU A 334 8.64 -2.84 14.33
CA LEU A 334 8.38 -2.23 13.02
C LEU A 334 8.94 -3.05 11.87
N LEU A 335 10.14 -3.61 12.00
CA LEU A 335 10.75 -4.44 10.97
C LEU A 335 9.88 -5.68 10.69
N LYS A 336 9.46 -6.38 11.76
CA LYS A 336 8.51 -7.51 11.65
C LYS A 336 7.19 -7.06 11.01
N LEU A 337 6.64 -5.93 11.46
CA LEU A 337 5.39 -5.38 10.96
C LEU A 337 5.49 -5.09 9.46
N TRP A 338 6.59 -4.50 9.00
CA TRP A 338 6.80 -4.17 7.60
C TRP A 338 6.77 -5.43 6.71
N TYR A 339 7.52 -6.48 7.07
CA TYR A 339 7.46 -7.76 6.35
C TYR A 339 6.06 -8.36 6.33
N ARG A 340 5.40 -8.38 7.50
CA ARG A 340 4.05 -8.94 7.65
C ARG A 340 3.03 -8.23 6.76
N GLU A 341 3.16 -6.91 6.65
CA GLU A 341 2.25 -6.06 5.90
C GLU A 341 2.58 -6.00 4.41
N LEU A 342 3.69 -6.57 3.92
CA LEU A 342 3.92 -6.67 2.47
C LEU A 342 2.68 -7.29 1.79
N TYR A 343 2.27 -6.68 0.68
CA TYR A 343 1.06 -7.12 -0.04
C TYR A 343 1.18 -8.59 -0.42
N GLU A 344 2.33 -8.94 -0.97
CA GLU A 344 2.77 -10.32 -1.18
C GLU A 344 3.79 -10.68 -0.10
N PRO A 345 3.70 -11.88 0.51
CA PRO A 345 4.71 -12.32 1.46
C PRO A 345 6.11 -12.29 0.84
N LEU A 346 7.13 -12.07 1.67
CA LEU A 346 8.52 -12.01 1.21
C LEU A 346 8.91 -13.27 0.41
N ILE A 347 8.44 -14.44 0.86
CA ILE A 347 8.48 -15.66 0.06
C ILE A 347 7.13 -15.79 -0.67
N PRO A 348 7.10 -15.71 -2.02
CA PRO A 348 5.87 -15.78 -2.79
C PRO A 348 5.05 -17.04 -2.48
N ASP A 349 3.72 -16.92 -2.52
CA ASP A 349 2.81 -18.02 -2.21
C ASP A 349 2.95 -19.22 -3.16
N THR A 350 3.38 -18.97 -4.40
CA THR A 350 3.70 -20.01 -5.38
C THR A 350 4.84 -20.93 -4.93
N MET A 351 5.73 -20.45 -4.07
CA MET A 351 6.90 -21.19 -3.57
C MET A 351 6.68 -21.73 -2.14
N TYR A 352 5.59 -21.33 -1.49
CA TYR A 352 5.28 -21.71 -0.11
C TYR A 352 5.30 -23.23 0.10
N ASN A 353 4.64 -23.99 -0.78
CA ASN A 353 4.55 -25.44 -0.62
C ASN A 353 5.93 -26.13 -0.68
N GLU A 354 6.85 -25.64 -1.53
CA GLU A 354 8.21 -26.18 -1.58
C GLU A 354 8.98 -25.90 -0.30
N CYS A 355 8.83 -24.69 0.27
CA CYS A 355 9.42 -24.36 1.58
C CYS A 355 8.92 -25.31 2.67
N ILE A 356 7.61 -25.56 2.71
CA ILE A 356 6.98 -26.45 3.70
C ILE A 356 7.34 -27.91 3.46
N GLN A 357 7.57 -28.36 2.23
CA GLN A 357 7.96 -29.74 1.95
C GLN A 357 9.44 -30.01 2.28
N HIS A 358 10.30 -29.00 2.14
CA HIS A 358 11.75 -29.13 2.29
C HIS A 358 12.31 -28.34 3.50
N HIS A 359 11.47 -28.09 4.50
CA HIS A 359 11.78 -27.22 5.65
C HIS A 359 13.05 -27.56 6.43
N ASP A 360 13.41 -28.85 6.52
CA ASP A 360 14.60 -29.34 7.24
C ASP A 360 15.74 -29.78 6.31
N ASN A 361 15.66 -29.51 5.00
CA ASN A 361 16.70 -29.86 4.04
C ASN A 361 17.48 -28.61 3.61
N PRO A 362 18.71 -28.39 4.13
CA PRO A 362 19.48 -27.18 3.84
C PRO A 362 19.75 -26.96 2.35
N ILE A 363 20.12 -28.03 1.63
CA ILE A 363 20.46 -27.95 0.20
C ILE A 363 19.25 -27.50 -0.60
N ARG A 364 18.08 -28.11 -0.34
CA ARG A 364 16.83 -27.75 -1.02
C ARG A 364 16.35 -26.36 -0.62
N ALA A 365 16.46 -25.99 0.66
CA ALA A 365 16.07 -24.67 1.12
C ALA A 365 16.89 -23.55 0.44
N ILE A 366 18.20 -23.76 0.26
CA ILE A 366 19.07 -22.81 -0.46
C ILE A 366 18.67 -22.72 -1.94
N GLN A 367 18.40 -23.85 -2.61
CA GLN A 367 17.93 -23.85 -4.00
C GLN A 367 16.60 -23.09 -4.18
N ILE A 368 15.70 -23.20 -3.21
CA ILE A 368 14.45 -22.41 -3.18
C ILE A 368 14.78 -20.92 -3.08
N VAL A 369 15.70 -20.52 -2.19
CA VAL A 369 16.12 -19.11 -2.07
C VAL A 369 16.77 -18.59 -3.35
N ASP A 370 17.58 -19.40 -4.03
CA ASP A 370 18.25 -19.01 -5.29
C ASP A 370 17.29 -18.87 -6.47
N SER A 371 16.12 -19.51 -6.41
CA SER A 371 15.06 -19.38 -7.43
C SER A 371 14.04 -18.28 -7.13
N LEU A 372 14.16 -17.59 -6.00
CA LEU A 372 13.32 -16.42 -5.69
C LEU A 372 13.55 -15.29 -6.72
N PRO A 373 12.54 -14.45 -6.97
CA PRO A 373 12.75 -13.21 -7.71
C PRO A 373 13.89 -12.38 -7.10
N ASP A 374 14.71 -11.74 -7.94
CA ASP A 374 15.96 -11.08 -7.52
C ASP A 374 15.80 -10.20 -6.27
N ILE A 375 14.78 -9.34 -6.25
CA ILE A 375 14.53 -8.45 -5.11
C ILE A 375 14.14 -9.22 -3.85
N ASN A 376 13.30 -10.25 -3.96
CA ASN A 376 12.90 -11.10 -2.83
C ASN A 376 14.11 -11.85 -2.26
N ARG A 377 14.97 -12.38 -3.14
CA ARG A 377 16.22 -13.06 -2.76
C ARG A 377 17.15 -12.13 -1.99
N LEU A 378 17.37 -10.92 -2.49
CA LEU A 378 18.23 -9.92 -1.81
C LEU A 378 17.66 -9.53 -0.45
N VAL A 379 16.36 -9.21 -0.39
CA VAL A 379 15.68 -8.80 0.85
C VAL A 379 15.69 -9.93 1.90
N LEU A 380 15.39 -11.17 1.50
CA LEU A 380 15.44 -12.33 2.38
C LEU A 380 16.85 -12.63 2.86
N SER A 381 17.84 -12.56 1.97
CA SER A 381 19.23 -12.88 2.32
C SER A 381 19.83 -11.83 3.24
N TYR A 382 19.46 -10.55 3.08
CA TYR A 382 19.79 -9.51 4.06
C TYR A 382 19.13 -9.78 5.41
N LEU A 383 17.84 -10.14 5.43
CA LEU A 383 17.15 -10.50 6.67
C LEU A 383 17.85 -11.67 7.38
N VAL A 384 18.18 -12.73 6.64
CA VAL A 384 18.87 -13.91 7.19
C VAL A 384 20.27 -13.53 7.71
N ARG A 385 21.04 -12.71 6.97
CA ARG A 385 22.33 -12.19 7.44
C ARG A 385 22.19 -11.43 8.75
N PHE A 386 21.19 -10.58 8.83
CA PHE A 386 20.90 -9.79 10.01
C PHE A 386 20.53 -10.68 11.20
N LEU A 387 19.70 -11.70 11.01
CA LEU A 387 19.35 -12.68 12.05
C LEU A 387 20.55 -13.55 12.47
N GLN A 388 21.45 -13.85 11.55
CA GLN A 388 22.70 -14.58 11.84
C GLN A 388 23.61 -13.83 12.82
N ILE A 389 23.51 -12.49 12.92
CA ILE A 389 24.20 -11.72 13.97
C ILE A 389 23.68 -12.11 15.35
N PHE A 390 22.35 -12.19 15.51
CA PHE A 390 21.70 -12.51 16.78
C PHE A 390 21.83 -13.99 17.16
N ALA A 391 21.99 -14.87 16.18
CA ALA A 391 22.16 -16.30 16.39
C ALA A 391 23.58 -16.70 16.85
N ARG A 392 24.56 -15.79 16.86
CA ARG A 392 25.92 -16.07 17.35
C ARG A 392 25.92 -16.35 18.85
N SER A 393 26.69 -17.34 19.29
CA SER A 393 26.64 -17.82 20.67
C SER A 393 26.88 -16.74 21.72
N GLU A 394 27.79 -15.79 21.45
CA GLU A 394 28.10 -14.66 22.32
C GLU A 394 26.95 -13.62 22.41
N VAL A 395 26.15 -13.49 21.34
CA VAL A 395 24.98 -12.61 21.33
C VAL A 395 23.78 -13.29 21.99
N VAL A 396 23.58 -14.58 21.73
CA VAL A 396 22.52 -15.40 22.36
C VAL A 396 22.63 -15.40 23.89
N GLN A 397 23.85 -15.38 24.43
CA GLN A 397 24.06 -15.29 25.89
C GLN A 397 23.42 -14.04 26.51
N GLN A 398 23.34 -12.94 25.75
CA GLN A 398 22.76 -11.67 26.18
C GLN A 398 21.28 -11.61 25.82
N THR A 399 20.94 -11.86 24.55
CA THR A 399 19.58 -11.67 24.03
C THR A 399 18.63 -12.81 24.39
N LYS A 400 19.14 -14.00 24.71
CA LYS A 400 18.37 -15.26 24.87
C LYS A 400 17.61 -15.69 23.60
N MET A 401 17.99 -15.16 22.44
CA MET A 401 17.32 -15.40 21.16
C MET A 401 18.19 -16.23 20.23
N ASP A 402 18.14 -17.56 20.36
CA ASP A 402 18.79 -18.48 19.42
C ASP A 402 18.08 -18.55 18.05
N ALA A 403 18.66 -19.29 17.11
CA ALA A 403 18.09 -19.45 15.77
C ALA A 403 16.66 -20.01 15.77
N SER A 404 16.28 -20.86 16.73
CA SER A 404 14.92 -21.40 16.82
C SER A 404 13.94 -20.34 17.33
N ASN A 405 14.33 -19.57 18.34
CA ASN A 405 13.53 -18.47 18.89
C ASN A 405 13.34 -17.34 17.86
N LEU A 406 14.39 -17.00 17.10
CA LEU A 406 14.31 -16.03 16.01
C LEU A 406 13.39 -16.53 14.89
N ALA A 407 13.53 -17.79 14.48
CA ALA A 407 12.67 -18.36 13.45
C ALA A 407 11.19 -18.36 13.85
N MET A 408 10.88 -18.66 15.12
CA MET A 408 9.52 -18.63 15.67
C MET A 408 8.84 -17.28 15.48
N VAL A 409 9.58 -16.18 15.67
CA VAL A 409 9.01 -14.83 15.61
C VAL A 409 9.09 -14.19 14.23
N ILE A 410 10.00 -14.65 13.35
CA ILE A 410 10.20 -14.09 12.01
C ILE A 410 9.42 -14.84 10.93
N ALA A 411 9.37 -16.17 10.97
CA ALA A 411 8.74 -16.98 9.92
C ALA A 411 7.30 -16.54 9.56
N PRO A 412 6.41 -16.22 10.54
CA PRO A 412 5.05 -15.78 10.24
C PRO A 412 4.95 -14.44 9.50
N ASN A 413 6.05 -13.66 9.44
CA ASN A 413 6.09 -12.40 8.70
C ASN A 413 6.66 -12.57 7.28
N CYS A 414 7.29 -13.71 6.97
CA CYS A 414 7.93 -13.97 5.68
C CYS A 414 7.15 -14.96 4.81
N LEU A 415 6.45 -15.91 5.46
CA LEU A 415 5.62 -16.94 4.82
C LEU A 415 4.16 -16.73 5.22
N ARG A 416 3.23 -17.15 4.36
CA ARG A 416 1.79 -17.04 4.64
C ARG A 416 1.06 -18.29 4.18
N CYS A 417 0.50 -19.05 5.13
CA CYS A 417 -0.37 -20.18 4.83
C CYS A 417 -1.69 -19.70 4.21
N MET A 418 -2.05 -20.22 3.03
CA MET A 418 -3.30 -19.89 2.33
C MET A 418 -4.46 -20.83 2.70
N SER A 419 -4.21 -21.84 3.54
CA SER A 419 -5.26 -22.75 3.99
C SER A 419 -6.18 -22.08 5.01
N HIS A 420 -7.47 -22.44 4.97
CA HIS A 420 -8.45 -22.05 5.99
C HIS A 420 -8.68 -23.16 7.04
N ASP A 421 -8.07 -24.35 6.89
CA ASP A 421 -8.18 -25.43 7.88
C ASP A 421 -7.22 -25.15 9.05
N PRO A 422 -7.73 -24.96 10.29
CA PRO A 422 -6.89 -24.70 11.46
C PRO A 422 -5.81 -25.76 11.70
N ARG A 423 -6.05 -27.01 11.33
CA ARG A 423 -5.07 -28.10 11.50
C ARG A 423 -3.89 -27.92 10.55
N ILE A 424 -4.16 -27.62 9.29
CA ILE A 424 -3.13 -27.35 8.28
C ILE A 424 -2.34 -26.10 8.66
N ILE A 425 -3.03 -25.04 9.11
CA ILE A 425 -2.37 -23.80 9.57
C ILE A 425 -1.40 -24.11 10.72
N PHE A 426 -1.84 -24.88 11.71
CA PHE A 426 -1.01 -25.21 12.88
C PHE A 426 0.18 -26.11 12.52
N ASP A 427 -0.03 -27.13 11.69
CA ASP A 427 1.03 -28.03 11.25
C ASP A 427 2.06 -27.30 10.38
N ASN A 428 1.59 -26.44 9.47
CA ASN A 428 2.48 -25.68 8.61
C ASN A 428 3.26 -24.62 9.38
N ALA A 429 2.70 -24.00 10.41
CA ALA A 429 3.43 -23.04 11.24
C ALA A 429 4.74 -23.64 11.79
N ARG A 430 4.71 -24.92 12.21
CA ARG A 430 5.93 -25.64 12.65
C ARG A 430 6.97 -25.77 11.55
N LYS A 431 6.52 -26.06 10.33
CA LYS A 431 7.39 -26.22 9.15
C LYS A 431 7.91 -24.88 8.64
N GLU A 432 7.12 -23.81 8.71
CA GLU A 432 7.56 -22.43 8.42
C GLU A 432 8.72 -22.01 9.34
N MET A 433 8.56 -22.24 10.65
CA MET A 433 9.61 -21.98 11.64
C MET A 433 10.86 -22.81 11.34
N ALA A 434 10.69 -24.09 11.01
CA ALA A 434 11.79 -24.97 10.70
C ALA A 434 12.55 -24.54 9.43
N PHE A 435 11.84 -24.13 8.37
CA PHE A 435 12.44 -23.59 7.15
C PHE A 435 13.25 -22.33 7.42
N MET A 436 12.69 -21.36 8.15
CA MET A 436 13.40 -20.13 8.51
C MET A 436 14.64 -20.42 9.39
N ARG A 437 14.55 -21.37 10.33
CA ARG A 437 15.69 -21.81 11.14
C ARG A 437 16.79 -22.43 10.27
N THR A 438 16.43 -23.28 9.30
CA THR A 438 17.36 -23.87 8.34
C THR A 438 18.09 -22.77 7.57
N LEU A 439 17.40 -21.73 7.11
CA LEU A 439 18.05 -20.59 6.45
C LEU A 439 19.02 -19.85 7.37
N ILE A 440 18.61 -19.53 8.61
CA ILE A 440 19.50 -18.87 9.59
C ILE A 440 20.78 -19.68 9.82
N GLN A 441 20.69 -21.01 9.88
CA GLN A 441 21.82 -21.87 10.18
C GLN A 441 22.75 -22.12 8.98
N TYR A 442 22.21 -22.24 7.76
CA TYR A 442 22.95 -22.82 6.64
C TYR A 442 23.05 -21.94 5.40
N LEU A 443 22.25 -20.87 5.28
CA LEU A 443 22.34 -19.97 4.12
C LEU A 443 23.63 -19.15 4.21
N ASP A 444 24.49 -19.25 3.20
CA ASP A 444 25.62 -18.33 3.04
C ASP A 444 25.10 -16.95 2.63
N THR A 445 25.38 -15.94 3.44
CA THR A 445 24.94 -14.56 3.22
C THR A 445 26.11 -13.60 3.02
N ASN A 446 27.33 -14.10 2.81
CA ASN A 446 28.51 -13.25 2.63
C ASN A 446 28.40 -12.31 1.42
N TYR A 447 27.71 -12.74 0.36
CA TYR A 447 27.49 -11.91 -0.82
C TYR A 447 26.58 -10.69 -0.59
N ILE A 448 25.91 -10.61 0.56
CA ILE A 448 25.10 -9.44 0.96
C ILE A 448 25.94 -8.40 1.71
N GLU A 449 27.17 -8.72 2.09
CA GLU A 449 28.05 -7.76 2.77
C GLU A 449 28.28 -6.50 1.94
N GLY A 450 28.00 -5.33 2.52
CA GLY A 450 28.11 -4.04 1.85
C GLY A 450 27.01 -3.74 0.83
N VAL A 451 26.02 -4.63 0.64
CA VAL A 451 24.84 -4.33 -0.18
C VAL A 451 23.90 -3.43 0.62
N VAL A 452 23.61 -2.26 0.06
CA VAL A 452 22.63 -1.28 0.56
C VAL A 452 21.61 -1.02 -0.53
#